data_AF-A0A952I2M0-F1
#
_entry.id   AF-A0A952I2M0-F1
#
_cell.length_a   1.000
_cell.length_b   1.000
_cell.length_c   1.000
_cell.angle_alpha   90.00
_cell.angle_beta   90.00
_cell.angle_gamma   90.00
#
_symmetry.space_group_name_H-M   'P 1'
#
loop_
_entity.id
_entity.type
_entity.pdbx_description
1 polymer ?
#
loop_
_entity_poly.entity_id
_entity_poly.type
_entity_poly.pdbx_seq_one_letter_code
_entity_poly.pdbx_strand_id
1 'polypeptide(L)'
;MLKFVEEKRRKEMQEEIPPEGYTEYEMTVEEYEEISTLTKGNNLGEIPDSKLITFWKRLGKKYKFDWETGKASPKRGKYFLAVPESN
;
A
#
# COMPACT_ATOMS: atom_id res chain seq x y z
N MET A 1 -11.13 -29.33 15.49
CA MET A 1 -10.05 -28.34 15.75
C MET A 1 -9.34 -27.88 14.48
N LEU A 2 -9.02 -28.78 13.53
CA LEU A 2 -8.41 -28.44 12.23
C LEU A 2 -9.25 -27.47 11.36
N LYS A 3 -10.59 -27.61 11.35
CA LYS A 3 -11.49 -26.74 10.56
C LYS A 3 -11.40 -25.25 10.93
N PHE A 4 -11.19 -24.92 12.21
CA PHE A 4 -11.08 -23.53 12.66
C PHE A 4 -9.76 -22.87 12.22
N VAL A 5 -8.67 -23.63 12.15
CA VAL A 5 -7.36 -23.12 11.67
C VAL A 5 -7.39 -22.92 10.17
N GLU A 6 -8.05 -23.82 9.43
CA GLU A 6 -8.26 -23.68 7.98
C GLU A 6 -9.24 -22.56 7.63
N GLU A 7 -10.33 -22.37 8.38
CA GLU A 7 -11.24 -21.23 8.19
C GLU A 7 -10.58 -19.90 8.55
N LYS A 8 -9.74 -19.86 9.58
CA LYS A 8 -8.98 -18.66 9.93
C LYS A 8 -7.93 -18.33 8.87
N ARG A 9 -7.21 -19.34 8.35
CA ARG A 9 -6.32 -19.18 7.17
C ARG A 9 -7.07 -18.79 5.90
N ARG A 10 -8.27 -19.33 5.65
CA ARG A 10 -9.13 -18.93 4.51
C ARG A 10 -9.70 -17.53 4.67
N LYS A 11 -9.91 -17.05 5.90
CA LYS A 11 -10.25 -15.64 6.17
C LYS A 11 -9.05 -14.72 6.04
N GLU A 12 -7.85 -15.17 6.39
CA GLU A 12 -6.59 -14.43 6.19
C GLU A 12 -6.12 -14.43 4.73
N MET A 13 -6.52 -15.43 3.94
CA MET A 13 -6.45 -15.48 2.47
C MET A 13 -7.81 -15.17 1.81
N GLN A 14 -8.66 -14.35 2.45
CA GLN A 14 -9.54 -13.56 1.61
C GLN A 14 -8.58 -12.67 0.82
N GLU A 15 -8.40 -13.00 -0.47
CA GLU A 15 -8.07 -11.99 -1.46
C GLU A 15 -9.08 -10.87 -1.22
N GLU A 16 -8.72 -9.91 -0.37
CA GLU A 16 -9.52 -8.71 -0.17
C GLU A 16 -9.48 -8.04 -1.53
N ILE A 17 -10.53 -8.32 -2.30
CA ILE A 17 -10.69 -7.78 -3.63
C ILE A 17 -10.51 -6.27 -3.47
N PRO A 18 -9.56 -5.67 -4.19
CA PRO A 18 -9.37 -4.22 -4.16
C PRO A 18 -10.73 -3.53 -4.26
N PRO A 19 -11.02 -2.50 -3.44
CA PRO A 19 -12.26 -1.76 -3.55
C PRO A 19 -12.49 -1.31 -4.99
N GLU A 20 -13.76 -1.18 -5.40
CA GLU A 20 -14.09 -0.82 -6.79
C GLU A 20 -13.32 0.43 -7.25
N GLY A 21 -12.69 0.35 -8.44
CA GLY A 21 -11.83 1.39 -8.99
C GLY A 21 -10.39 1.41 -8.46
N TYR A 22 -10.04 0.60 -7.45
CA TYR A 22 -8.66 0.48 -6.98
C TYR A 22 -7.94 -0.67 -7.66
N THR A 23 -6.69 -0.43 -8.02
CA THR A 23 -5.72 -1.42 -8.50
C THR A 23 -4.67 -1.64 -7.43
N GLU A 24 -4.19 -2.87 -7.30
CA GLU A 24 -3.08 -3.21 -6.43
C GLU A 24 -1.76 -3.08 -7.17
N TYR A 25 -0.82 -2.39 -6.53
CA TYR A 25 0.51 -2.14 -7.02
C TYR A 25 1.55 -2.73 -6.06
N GLU A 26 2.66 -3.17 -6.64
CA GLU A 26 3.80 -3.70 -5.90
C GLU A 26 4.97 -2.70 -5.97
N MET A 27 5.37 -2.18 -4.81
CA MET A 27 6.58 -1.36 -4.65
C MET A 27 7.83 -2.23 -4.80
N THR A 28 8.92 -1.61 -5.24
CA THR A 28 10.23 -2.23 -5.08
C THR A 28 10.63 -2.28 -3.61
N VAL A 29 11.68 -3.05 -3.30
CA VAL A 29 12.20 -3.14 -1.92
C VAL A 29 12.65 -1.78 -1.43
N GLU A 30 13.33 -1.00 -2.28
CA GLU A 30 13.82 0.33 -1.96
C GLU A 30 12.68 1.33 -1.70
N GLU A 31 11.62 1.27 -2.51
CA GLU A 31 10.42 2.11 -2.30
C GLU A 31 9.69 1.76 -1.01
N TYR A 32 9.63 0.47 -0.67
CA TYR A 32 9.04 0.01 0.58
C TYR A 32 9.86 0.45 1.81
N GLU A 33 11.19 0.35 1.74
CA GLU A 33 12.08 0.86 2.79
C GLU A 33 11.91 2.38 2.96
N GLU A 34 11.85 3.13 1.86
CA GLU A 34 11.63 4.57 1.89
C GLU A 34 10.30 4.94 2.57
N ILE A 35 9.16 4.36 2.16
CA ILE A 35 7.86 4.66 2.78
C ILE A 35 7.78 4.19 4.24
N SER A 36 8.49 3.11 4.59
CA SER A 36 8.60 2.66 5.99
C SER A 36 9.30 3.68 6.87
N THR A 37 10.25 4.45 6.31
CA THR A 37 10.84 5.61 7.00
C THR A 37 9.95 6.86 6.98
N LEU A 38 8.90 6.89 6.16
CA LEU A 38 8.01 8.05 5.96
C LEU A 38 6.60 7.87 6.56
N THR A 39 6.35 6.80 7.32
CA THR A 39 5.03 6.50 7.93
C THR A 39 5.03 6.66 9.45
N LYS A 40 3.84 6.87 10.04
CA LYS A 40 3.65 7.06 11.48
C LYS A 40 4.20 5.85 12.27
N GLY A 41 5.01 6.13 13.30
CA GLY A 41 5.64 5.10 14.13
C GLY A 41 7.09 4.78 13.76
N ASN A 42 7.70 5.53 12.83
CA ASN A 42 9.13 5.50 12.66
C ASN A 42 9.85 6.03 13.93
N ASN A 43 11.12 5.66 14.09
CA ASN A 43 11.96 6.16 15.20
C ASN A 43 12.56 7.54 14.90
N LEU A 44 12.11 8.24 13.85
CA LEU A 44 12.74 9.46 13.32
C LEU A 44 11.97 10.75 13.65
N GLY A 45 10.80 10.66 14.30
CA GLY A 45 10.01 11.81 14.74
C GLY A 45 8.96 12.26 13.73
N GLU A 46 8.52 13.52 13.81
CA GLU A 46 7.53 14.08 12.87
C GLU A 46 8.10 14.14 11.45
N ILE A 47 7.34 13.59 10.51
CA ILE A 47 7.72 13.51 9.10
C ILE A 47 7.00 14.65 8.39
N PRO A 48 7.71 15.53 7.67
CA PRO A 48 7.07 16.57 6.89
C PRO A 48 6.13 15.95 5.85
N ASP A 49 4.86 16.37 5.84
CA ASP A 49 3.86 15.92 4.86
C ASP A 49 4.36 16.08 3.41
N SER A 50 5.20 17.08 3.15
CA SER A 50 5.83 17.32 1.85
C SER A 50 6.68 16.14 1.36
N LYS A 51 7.36 15.40 2.24
CA LYS A 51 8.15 14.22 1.85
C LYS A 51 7.25 13.06 1.46
N LEU A 52 6.20 12.82 2.23
CA LEU A 52 5.21 11.78 1.95
C LEU A 52 4.47 12.06 0.63
N ILE A 53 4.05 13.31 0.40
CA ILE A 53 3.45 13.75 -0.85
C ILE A 53 4.40 13.55 -2.04
N THR A 54 5.69 13.90 -1.86
CA THR A 54 6.70 13.74 -2.92
C THR A 54 6.89 12.27 -3.27
N PHE A 55 6.93 11.38 -2.27
CA PHE A 55 6.99 9.93 -2.48
C PHE A 55 5.79 9.44 -3.31
N TRP A 56 4.56 9.75 -2.90
CA TRP A 56 3.36 9.30 -3.60
C TRP A 56 3.26 9.86 -5.02
N LYS A 57 3.61 11.14 -5.24
CA LYS A 57 3.66 11.73 -6.60
C LYS A 57 4.65 11.01 -7.52
N ARG A 58 5.82 10.64 -6.99
CA ARG A 58 6.84 9.90 -7.73
C ARG A 58 6.31 8.52 -8.13
N LEU A 59 5.68 7.80 -7.21
CA LEU A 59 5.08 6.50 -7.51
C LEU A 59 3.89 6.63 -8.47
N GLY A 60 3.01 7.61 -8.27
CA GLY A 60 1.87 7.87 -9.17
C GLY A 60 2.33 8.04 -10.62
N LYS A 61 3.40 8.83 -10.84
CA LYS A 61 3.99 9.00 -12.17
C LYS A 61 4.60 7.71 -12.75
N LYS A 62 5.26 6.90 -11.92
CA LYS A 62 5.93 5.65 -12.31
C LYS A 62 4.92 4.55 -12.65
N TYR A 63 3.91 4.39 -11.81
CA TYR A 63 2.93 3.30 -11.86
C TYR A 63 1.59 3.70 -12.50
N LYS A 64 1.42 4.97 -12.90
CA LYS A 64 0.23 5.52 -13.56
C LYS A 64 -1.04 5.40 -12.70
N PHE A 65 -0.98 5.99 -11.52
CA PHE A 65 -2.11 6.07 -10.58
C PHE A 65 -2.25 7.47 -9.97
N ASP A 66 -3.47 7.78 -9.53
CA ASP A 66 -3.77 9.02 -8.80
C ASP A 66 -3.12 8.96 -7.40
N TRP A 67 -2.04 9.73 -7.23
CA TRP A 67 -1.22 9.73 -6.04
C TRP A 67 -1.98 10.08 -4.75
N GLU A 68 -3.11 10.80 -4.85
CA GLU A 68 -3.95 11.17 -3.70
C GLU A 68 -4.72 9.97 -3.13
N THR A 69 -4.85 8.89 -3.91
CA THR A 69 -5.63 7.70 -3.55
C THR A 69 -4.80 6.56 -2.96
N GLY A 70 -3.48 6.75 -2.82
CA GLY A 70 -2.57 5.75 -2.29
C GLY A 70 -2.91 5.32 -0.87
N LYS A 71 -3.16 4.02 -0.67
CA LYS A 71 -3.44 3.44 0.65
C LYS A 71 -2.80 2.07 0.83
N ALA A 72 -2.60 1.66 2.08
CA ALA A 72 -2.03 0.35 2.41
C ALA A 72 -2.88 -0.79 1.83
N SER A 73 -2.22 -1.78 1.23
CA SER A 73 -2.90 -3.01 0.79
C SER A 73 -3.20 -3.94 1.97
N PRO A 74 -4.31 -4.69 1.92
CA PRO A 74 -4.59 -5.81 2.81
C PRO A 74 -3.50 -6.90 2.80
N LYS A 75 -2.78 -7.08 1.69
CA LYS A 75 -1.63 -8.00 1.59
C LYS A 75 -0.45 -7.57 2.47
N ARG A 76 -0.47 -6.32 2.96
CA ARG A 76 0.58 -5.69 3.78
C ARG A 76 1.95 -5.65 3.08
N GLY A 77 2.95 -5.09 3.74
CA GLY A 77 4.32 -5.01 3.21
C GLY A 77 4.42 -4.09 1.99
N LYS A 78 5.07 -4.57 0.92
CA LYS A 78 5.36 -3.79 -0.31
C LYS A 78 4.15 -3.51 -1.21
N TYR A 79 2.96 -3.97 -0.83
CA TYR A 79 1.74 -3.80 -1.63
C TYR A 79 0.97 -2.57 -1.19
N PHE A 80 0.43 -1.83 -2.16
CA PHE A 80 -0.48 -0.71 -1.91
C PHE A 80 -1.61 -0.71 -2.93
N LEU A 81 -2.70 -0.03 -2.58
CA LEU A 81 -3.85 0.17 -3.45
C LEU A 81 -3.88 1.63 -3.90
N ALA A 82 -4.18 1.85 -5.17
CA ALA A 82 -4.45 3.18 -5.69
C ALA A 82 -5.41 3.12 -6.88
N VAL A 83 -6.07 4.23 -7.18
CA VAL A 83 -6.92 4.36 -8.38
C VAL A 83 -6.01 4.64 -9.58
N PRO A 84 -6.05 3.83 -10.65
CA PRO A 84 -5.25 4.09 -11.85
C PRO A 84 -5.63 5.44 -12.46
N GLU A 85 -4.66 6.14 -13.05
CA GLU A 85 -4.96 7.34 -13.83
C GLU A 85 -5.87 6.94 -14.98
N SER A 86 -7.03 7.60 -15.10
CA SER A 86 -7.89 7.43 -16.26
C SER A 86 -7.15 8.03 -17.45
N ASN A 87 -6.72 7.17 -18.38
CA ASN A 87 -6.12 7.57 -19.66
C ASN A 87 -7.08 8.44 -20.48
#